data_AF-A0ABD4DZX0-F1
#
_entry.id   AF-A0ABD4DZX0-F1
#
_cell.length_a   1.000
_cell.length_b   1.000
_cell.length_c   1.000
_cell.angle_alpha   90.00
_cell.angle_beta   90.00
_cell.angle_gamma   90.00
#
_symmetry.space_group_name_H-M   'P 1'
#
loop_
_entity.id
_entity.type
_entity.pdbx_description
1 polymer ?
#
loop_
_entity_poly.entity_id
_entity_poly.type
_entity_poly.pdbx_seq_one_letter_code
_entity_poly.pdbx_strand_id
1 'polypeptide(L)'
;MDAVDGVFTVIGEGAALLAALDENSEGFFDDLNRLREILAQIGGGAAPSDAAVAAKLAFSLADKDASARELETYLQTGLAALPPVLAVFESQTVASLAAISGNEALAMDAMNWAQSNTPDVQPTAPETKIAAFEYFQQRGLSGSFSVDTDGFNRETLGDAVREGDKILSQGIAENADYLAVRAEIERERDARQARLTELIAIARGKTGASAAEMAAAISEYHTLQRDDFAIRLSQRNVDAWNKALADRTERHAQLFRDQGNAIRQKLLDASPVTAETANAWARAQIIDDNAKAKLKRLKYPVDDVTRDMAEFYRLTGGKSSTVRIGSGGRRANATGISTGTGEKVINLGTDFNKTVLWHELAHHLENDPIAKAASNGFLLKRRESERPYTLRSLTGVKGYRPDEVAYKDGFTDPYVGKVYRDGITEVWSMGLQYLAEPGSAAWFAGKDPEMFDLVTGYLHNPLTPAMNAKLNMHAGVIETAIDAAKEREAKYEAAIAWLAERAPITKDNWFETVDTSTYWFSMLEAYALGKEKTRTPVYIGSSGDFKVFSGVFTKLGTRRYAKGNMIVWGQEAQDQNVPENIAVHGGLETVSAVIAVAKINGTGPSTAYYRYFWPRDSETRIIDLVDGMK
;
A
#
# COMPACT_ATOMS: atom_id res chain seq x y z
N MET A 1 50.31 34.25 -11.70
CA MET A 1 50.51 33.54 -12.99
C MET A 1 50.15 32.08 -12.83
N ASP A 2 50.53 31.44 -11.73
CA ASP A 2 50.29 30.02 -11.44
C ASP A 2 48.81 29.55 -11.47
N ALA A 3 47.85 30.40 -11.10
CA ALA A 3 46.42 30.06 -11.17
C ALA A 3 45.87 30.03 -12.62
N VAL A 4 46.52 30.72 -13.55
CA VAL A 4 46.12 30.75 -14.97
C VAL A 4 46.62 29.49 -15.67
N ASP A 5 47.84 29.03 -15.35
CA ASP A 5 48.44 27.81 -15.93
C ASP A 5 47.69 26.53 -15.54
N GLY A 6 47.10 26.48 -14.34
CA GLY A 6 46.28 25.35 -13.89
C GLY A 6 44.99 25.17 -14.71
N VAL A 7 44.31 26.27 -15.05
CA VAL A 7 43.05 26.22 -15.81
C VAL A 7 43.30 25.77 -17.26
N PHE A 8 44.38 26.26 -17.90
CA PHE A 8 44.73 25.83 -19.26
C PHE A 8 45.15 24.36 -19.33
N THR A 9 45.77 23.83 -18.28
CA THR A 9 46.12 22.41 -18.18
C THR A 9 44.86 21.53 -18.14
N VAL A 10 43.88 21.90 -17.31
CA VAL A 10 42.60 21.19 -17.16
C VAL A 10 41.76 21.26 -18.43
N ILE A 11 41.74 22.42 -19.12
CA ILE A 11 41.09 22.55 -20.43
C ILE A 11 41.75 21.63 -21.48
N GLY A 12 43.09 21.57 -21.48
CA GLY A 12 43.83 20.69 -22.39
C GLY A 12 43.54 19.20 -22.17
N GLU A 13 43.44 18.78 -20.91
CA GLU A 13 43.05 17.41 -20.54
C GLU A 13 41.63 17.07 -21.04
N GLY A 14 40.67 17.98 -20.82
CA GLY A 14 39.29 17.78 -21.28
C GLY A 14 39.18 17.68 -22.80
N ALA A 15 39.93 18.51 -23.55
CA ALA A 15 39.96 18.44 -25.00
C ALA A 15 40.57 17.11 -25.51
N ALA A 16 41.61 16.60 -24.85
CA ALA A 16 42.22 15.32 -25.20
C ALA A 16 41.28 14.14 -24.93
N LEU A 17 40.58 14.12 -23.80
CA LEU A 17 39.58 13.11 -23.46
C LEU A 17 38.39 13.12 -24.43
N LEU A 18 37.88 14.31 -24.77
CA LEU A 18 36.77 14.43 -25.72
C LEU A 18 37.16 13.93 -27.12
N ALA A 19 38.41 14.16 -27.54
CA ALA A 19 38.92 13.69 -28.83
C ALA A 19 39.21 12.18 -28.85
N ALA A 20 39.48 11.58 -27.69
CA ALA A 20 39.75 10.15 -27.54
C ALA A 20 38.50 9.33 -27.17
N LEU A 21 37.35 9.97 -26.96
CA LEU A 21 36.12 9.34 -26.50
C LEU A 21 35.61 8.35 -27.57
N ASP A 22 35.63 7.06 -27.24
CA ASP A 22 35.10 5.98 -28.07
C ASP A 22 34.07 5.20 -27.25
N GLU A 23 32.83 5.17 -27.73
CA GLU A 23 31.70 4.48 -27.08
C GLU A 23 31.88 2.97 -26.94
N ASN A 24 32.85 2.39 -27.65
CA ASN A 24 33.18 0.96 -27.58
C ASN A 24 34.41 0.66 -26.72
N SER A 25 35.05 1.66 -26.11
CA SER A 25 36.20 1.44 -25.25
C SER A 25 35.78 0.91 -23.87
N GLU A 26 36.59 0.03 -23.27
CA GLU A 26 36.36 -0.46 -21.90
C GLU A 26 36.38 0.69 -20.86
N GLY A 27 36.98 1.84 -21.19
CA GLY A 27 37.10 3.03 -20.34
C GLY A 27 36.08 4.15 -20.60
N PHE A 28 35.13 3.96 -21.53
CA PHE A 28 34.24 5.03 -21.99
C PHE A 28 33.55 5.80 -20.85
N PHE A 29 33.02 5.08 -19.85
CA PHE A 29 32.32 5.71 -18.74
C PHE A 29 33.27 6.42 -17.76
N ASP A 30 34.49 5.94 -17.62
CA ASP A 30 35.52 6.58 -16.79
C ASP A 30 35.99 7.87 -17.45
N ASP A 31 36.21 7.86 -18.76
CA ASP A 31 36.55 9.04 -19.55
C ASP A 31 35.40 10.07 -19.55
N LEU A 32 34.15 9.62 -19.64
CA LEU A 32 32.97 10.49 -19.56
C LEU A 32 32.82 11.14 -18.17
N ASN A 33 33.07 10.39 -17.11
CA ASN A 33 33.04 10.90 -15.74
C ASN A 33 34.17 11.92 -15.51
N ARG A 34 35.38 11.63 -16.02
CA ARG A 34 36.51 12.55 -15.96
C ARG A 34 36.24 13.85 -16.72
N LEU A 35 35.59 13.77 -17.88
CA LEU A 35 35.19 14.93 -18.65
C LEU A 35 34.20 15.83 -17.87
N ARG A 36 33.26 15.23 -17.13
CA ARG A 36 32.31 15.97 -16.28
C ARG A 36 33.01 16.69 -15.14
N GLU A 37 33.99 16.06 -14.50
CA GLU A 37 34.80 16.69 -13.44
C GLU A 37 35.57 17.90 -13.98
N ILE A 38 36.19 17.76 -15.16
CA ILE A 38 36.94 18.84 -15.82
C ILE A 38 36.03 20.03 -16.16
N LEU A 39 34.83 19.77 -16.70
CA LEU A 39 33.85 20.81 -17.00
C LEU A 39 33.37 21.55 -15.73
N ALA A 40 33.21 20.83 -14.61
CA ALA A 40 32.85 21.43 -13.33
C ALA A 40 33.98 22.35 -12.78
N GLN A 41 35.25 22.00 -13.01
CA GLN A 41 36.39 22.83 -12.61
C GLN A 41 36.54 24.11 -13.44
N ILE A 42 36.18 24.06 -14.73
CA ILE A 42 36.30 25.21 -15.66
C ILE A 42 35.13 26.21 -15.47
N GLY A 43 33.94 25.73 -15.07
CA GLY A 43 32.70 26.51 -14.99
C GLY A 43 32.58 27.53 -13.84
N GLY A 44 33.69 28.06 -13.30
CA GLY A 44 33.68 28.98 -12.16
C GLY A 44 32.69 30.14 -12.30
N GLY A 45 31.58 30.10 -11.56
CA GLY A 45 30.56 31.17 -11.56
C GLY A 45 29.12 30.80 -11.20
N ALA A 46 28.77 29.52 -11.07
CA ALA A 46 27.50 29.12 -10.44
C ALA A 46 27.73 28.91 -8.93
N ALA A 47 26.77 29.33 -8.09
CA ALA A 47 26.66 28.88 -6.69
C ALA A 47 26.95 27.36 -6.64
N PRO A 48 27.67 26.85 -5.61
CA PRO A 48 28.22 25.50 -5.60
C PRO A 48 27.17 24.53 -6.11
N SER A 49 27.37 24.06 -7.36
CA SER A 49 26.41 23.17 -8.00
C SER A 49 26.34 21.92 -7.15
N ASP A 50 25.14 21.36 -7.00
CA ASP A 50 24.82 20.11 -6.30
C ASP A 50 25.75 18.91 -6.68
N ALA A 51 26.59 19.06 -7.71
CA ALA A 51 27.66 18.14 -8.10
C ALA A 51 28.81 17.99 -7.07
N ALA A 52 28.99 18.90 -6.11
CA ALA A 52 30.05 18.78 -5.08
C ALA A 52 29.74 17.77 -3.96
N VAL A 53 28.55 17.17 -3.94
CA VAL A 53 28.15 16.10 -3.01
C VAL A 53 28.59 14.71 -3.53
N ALA A 54 29.75 14.65 -4.18
CA ALA A 54 30.26 13.46 -4.87
C ALA A 54 31.02 12.46 -3.97
N ALA A 55 30.91 12.56 -2.64
CA ALA A 55 31.36 11.49 -1.78
C ALA A 55 30.34 10.33 -1.88
N LYS A 56 30.62 9.33 -2.73
CA LYS A 56 29.84 8.08 -2.73
C LYS A 56 30.06 7.38 -1.39
N LEU A 57 29.07 7.45 -0.49
CA LEU A 57 29.07 6.70 0.75
C LEU A 57 28.59 5.27 0.48
N ALA A 58 29.49 4.31 0.54
CA ALA A 58 29.15 2.89 0.46
C ALA A 58 28.78 2.34 1.84
N PHE A 59 27.76 1.47 1.90
CA PHE A 59 27.37 0.79 3.12
C PHE A 59 26.94 -0.64 2.81
N SER A 60 27.45 -1.61 3.58
CA SER A 60 27.16 -3.02 3.43
C SER A 60 27.03 -3.69 4.80
N LEU A 61 25.96 -4.46 4.99
CA LEU A 61 25.80 -5.28 6.19
C LEU A 61 26.75 -6.48 6.23
N ALA A 62 27.30 -6.87 5.07
CA ALA A 62 28.26 -7.96 4.97
C ALA A 62 29.68 -7.54 5.40
N ASP A 63 30.02 -6.26 5.28
CA ASP A 63 31.29 -5.69 5.74
C ASP A 63 31.04 -4.45 6.59
N LYS A 64 30.71 -4.71 7.86
CA LYS A 64 30.36 -3.67 8.83
C LYS A 64 31.55 -2.78 9.18
N ASP A 65 32.76 -3.33 9.21
CA ASP A 65 33.96 -2.59 9.56
C ASP A 65 34.35 -1.61 8.44
N ALA A 66 34.27 -2.04 7.17
CA ALA A 66 34.46 -1.12 6.04
C ALA A 66 33.39 -0.03 6.05
N SER A 67 32.13 -0.41 6.26
CA SER A 67 31.02 0.55 6.34
C SER A 67 31.22 1.58 7.46
N ALA A 68 31.71 1.16 8.62
CA ALA A 68 32.02 2.08 9.72
C ALA A 68 33.13 3.08 9.36
N ARG A 69 34.20 2.65 8.67
CA ARG A 69 35.28 3.54 8.21
C ARG A 69 34.81 4.55 7.17
N GLU A 70 33.95 4.12 6.24
CA GLU A 70 33.34 4.99 5.24
C GLU A 70 32.42 6.04 5.90
N LEU A 71 31.60 5.62 6.87
CA LEU A 71 30.75 6.52 7.65
C LEU A 71 31.56 7.53 8.46
N GLU A 72 32.66 7.09 9.09
CA GLU A 72 33.55 7.98 9.84
C GLU A 72 34.21 9.02 8.91
N THR A 73 34.70 8.59 7.75
CA THR A 73 35.29 9.49 6.74
C THR A 73 34.25 10.50 6.25
N TYR A 74 33.03 10.04 5.97
CA TYR A 74 31.92 10.88 5.53
C TYR A 74 31.49 11.87 6.62
N LEU A 75 31.48 11.46 7.88
CA LEU A 75 31.18 12.33 9.02
C LEU A 75 32.19 13.48 9.14
N GLN A 76 33.48 13.20 8.91
CA GLN A 76 34.56 14.18 9.02
C GLN A 76 34.60 15.17 7.86
N THR A 77 34.29 14.73 6.65
CA THR A 77 34.57 15.52 5.42
C THR A 77 33.35 15.77 4.54
N GLY A 78 32.36 14.88 4.57
CA GLY A 78 31.23 14.89 3.62
C GLY A 78 30.00 15.66 4.11
N LEU A 79 29.67 15.61 5.41
CA LEU A 79 28.48 16.30 5.93
C LEU A 79 28.54 17.83 5.76
N ALA A 80 29.72 18.43 5.91
CA ALA A 80 29.91 19.87 5.79
C ALA A 80 29.70 20.39 4.35
N ALA A 81 29.70 19.50 3.35
CA ALA A 81 29.41 19.86 1.96
C ALA A 81 27.91 20.00 1.67
N LEU A 82 27.04 19.51 2.56
CA LEU A 82 25.59 19.66 2.42
C LEU A 82 25.13 21.05 2.91
N PRO A 83 24.00 21.57 2.39
CA PRO A 83 23.34 22.71 3.00
C PRO A 83 23.13 22.48 4.50
N PRO A 84 23.39 23.48 5.38
CA PRO A 84 23.35 23.28 6.83
C PRO A 84 22.05 22.65 7.35
N VAL A 85 20.92 23.03 6.73
CA VAL A 85 19.60 22.50 7.06
C VAL A 85 19.46 21.00 6.75
N LEU A 86 20.13 20.49 5.72
CA LEU A 86 20.13 19.08 5.38
C LEU A 86 21.16 18.31 6.20
N ALA A 87 22.34 18.90 6.42
CA ALA A 87 23.45 18.25 7.14
C ALA A 87 23.04 17.76 8.53
N VAL A 88 22.20 18.52 9.24
CA VAL A 88 21.67 18.17 10.57
C VAL A 88 20.81 16.90 10.57
N PHE A 89 20.02 16.69 9.53
CA PHE A 89 19.16 15.50 9.40
C PHE A 89 19.90 14.35 8.75
N GLU A 90 20.83 14.63 7.84
CA GLU A 90 21.74 13.65 7.27
C GLU A 90 22.59 12.98 8.37
N SER A 91 23.07 13.76 9.36
CA SER A 91 23.84 13.21 10.48
C SER A 91 23.03 12.19 11.31
N GLN A 92 21.70 12.30 11.36
CA GLN A 92 20.83 11.30 11.98
C GLN A 92 20.78 10.00 11.14
N THR A 93 20.82 10.11 9.81
CA THR A 93 20.94 8.95 8.93
C THR A 93 22.29 8.26 9.11
N VAL A 94 23.38 9.02 9.16
CA VAL A 94 24.73 8.51 9.45
C VAL A 94 24.76 7.80 10.81
N ALA A 95 24.19 8.42 11.84
CA ALA A 95 24.10 7.83 13.18
C ALA A 95 23.32 6.50 13.17
N SER A 96 22.20 6.44 12.44
CA SER A 96 21.43 5.21 12.29
C SER A 96 22.23 4.11 11.59
N LEU A 97 22.95 4.44 10.51
CA LEU A 97 23.78 3.47 9.79
C LEU A 97 24.95 2.98 10.65
N ALA A 98 25.59 3.87 11.41
CA ALA A 98 26.65 3.54 12.35
C ALA A 98 26.16 2.57 13.44
N ALA A 99 25.00 2.83 14.05
CA ALA A 99 24.39 1.93 15.03
C ALA A 99 24.08 0.55 14.43
N ILE A 100 23.57 0.50 13.19
CA ILE A 100 23.30 -0.76 12.47
C ILE A 100 24.59 -1.55 12.19
N SER A 101 25.69 -0.86 11.90
CA SER A 101 27.02 -1.48 11.76
C SER A 101 27.60 -1.97 13.10
N GLY A 102 26.97 -1.65 14.23
CA GLY A 102 27.44 -2.00 15.57
C GLY A 102 28.46 -1.00 16.15
N ASN A 103 28.65 0.15 15.52
CA ASN A 103 29.56 1.21 15.98
C ASN A 103 28.80 2.32 16.71
N GLU A 104 28.47 2.06 17.98
CA GLU A 104 27.72 3.00 18.84
C GLU A 104 28.48 4.31 19.11
N ALA A 105 29.81 4.27 19.18
CA ALA A 105 30.63 5.45 19.37
C ALA A 105 30.49 6.41 18.18
N LEU A 106 30.62 5.88 16.95
CA LEU A 106 30.42 6.67 15.74
C LEU A 106 28.97 7.17 15.62
N ALA A 107 27.99 6.38 16.07
CA ALA A 107 26.59 6.82 16.09
C ALA A 107 26.40 8.03 17.02
N MET A 108 27.02 8.01 18.20
CA MET A 108 27.02 9.14 19.12
C MET A 108 27.76 10.36 18.54
N ASP A 109 28.92 10.15 17.90
CA ASP A 109 29.67 11.23 17.25
C ASP A 109 28.86 11.90 16.14
N ALA A 110 28.13 11.12 15.34
CA ALA A 110 27.25 11.63 14.30
C ALA A 110 26.05 12.44 14.85
N MET A 111 25.51 12.05 16.00
CA MET A 111 24.48 12.85 16.69
C MET A 111 25.04 14.15 17.27
N ASN A 112 26.27 14.11 17.81
CA ASN A 112 26.95 15.28 18.37
C ASN A 112 27.49 16.24 17.30
N TRP A 113 27.71 15.75 16.08
CA TRP A 113 28.20 16.54 14.96
C TRP A 113 27.30 17.75 14.68
N ALA A 114 25.98 17.54 14.65
CA ALA A 114 25.01 18.62 14.41
C ALA A 114 25.06 19.69 15.51
N GLN A 115 25.22 19.29 16.78
CA GLN A 115 25.32 20.24 17.89
C GLN A 115 26.60 21.08 17.81
N SER A 116 27.70 20.49 17.34
CA SER A 116 29.02 21.12 17.33
C SER A 116 29.27 22.01 16.10
N ASN A 117 28.73 21.62 14.94
CA ASN A 117 29.02 22.27 13.66
C ASN A 117 27.89 23.18 13.16
N THR A 118 26.67 23.00 13.67
CA THR A 118 25.51 23.83 13.33
C THR A 118 24.73 24.20 14.60
N PRO A 119 25.35 24.95 15.54
CA PRO A 119 24.75 25.23 16.85
C PRO A 119 23.40 25.96 16.75
N ASP A 120 23.23 26.80 15.72
CA ASP A 120 22.00 27.54 15.45
C ASP A 120 20.90 26.68 14.79
N VAL A 121 21.19 25.43 14.44
CA VAL A 121 20.29 24.53 13.69
C VAL A 121 20.12 23.22 14.46
N GLN A 122 19.19 23.23 15.42
CA GLN A 122 18.91 22.05 16.24
C GLN A 122 17.81 21.18 15.60
N PRO A 123 17.99 19.85 15.43
CA PRO A 123 17.04 19.01 14.71
C PRO A 123 15.63 18.94 15.34
N THR A 124 15.54 19.12 16.65
CA THR A 124 14.26 19.12 17.37
C THR A 124 13.52 20.44 17.25
N ALA A 125 14.22 21.53 16.93
CA ALA A 125 13.69 22.88 16.97
C ALA A 125 12.73 23.15 15.80
N PRO A 126 11.60 23.86 16.04
CA PRO A 126 10.62 24.18 15.00
C PRO A 126 11.21 24.91 13.79
N GLU A 127 12.09 25.89 14.03
CA GLU A 127 12.74 26.72 13.02
C GLU A 127 13.58 25.89 12.04
N THR A 128 14.30 24.88 12.52
CA THR A 128 15.09 23.98 11.68
C THR A 128 14.20 23.16 10.74
N LYS A 129 13.07 22.66 11.26
CA LYS A 129 12.09 21.90 10.45
C LYS A 129 11.44 22.80 9.41
N ILE A 130 11.07 24.02 9.79
CA ILE A 130 10.52 25.04 8.87
C ILE A 130 11.56 25.36 7.77
N ALA A 131 12.83 25.52 8.12
CA ALA A 131 13.90 25.74 7.14
C ALA A 131 14.03 24.55 6.18
N ALA A 132 13.88 23.31 6.66
CA ALA A 132 13.91 22.12 5.79
C ALA A 132 12.73 22.12 4.81
N PHE A 133 11.54 22.49 5.27
CA PHE A 133 10.39 22.73 4.40
C PHE A 133 10.68 23.79 3.33
N GLU A 134 11.16 24.96 3.73
CA GLU A 134 11.42 26.08 2.82
C GLU A 134 12.50 25.74 1.79
N TYR A 135 13.52 24.97 2.19
CA TYR A 135 14.57 24.50 1.30
C TYR A 135 14.01 23.70 0.12
N PHE A 136 13.08 22.78 0.36
CA PHE A 136 12.43 21.99 -0.69
C PHE A 136 11.34 22.77 -1.43
N GLN A 137 10.54 23.57 -0.72
CA GLN A 137 9.52 24.42 -1.34
C GLN A 137 10.12 25.34 -2.42
N GLN A 138 11.27 25.96 -2.16
CA GLN A 138 11.94 26.84 -3.12
C GLN A 138 12.48 26.09 -4.37
N ARG A 139 12.64 24.77 -4.26
CA ARG A 139 13.08 23.88 -5.36
C ARG A 139 11.90 23.13 -6.00
N GLY A 140 10.68 23.43 -5.57
CA GLY A 140 9.46 22.88 -6.12
C GLY A 140 9.28 23.21 -7.59
N LEU A 141 8.50 22.37 -8.29
CA LEU A 141 8.32 22.53 -9.72
C LEU A 141 7.51 23.77 -10.10
N SER A 142 6.70 24.38 -9.21
CA SER A 142 5.86 25.53 -9.60
C SER A 142 6.67 26.69 -10.19
N GLY A 143 7.90 26.93 -9.70
CA GLY A 143 8.77 27.97 -10.23
C GLY A 143 9.51 27.59 -11.52
N SER A 144 9.53 26.29 -11.86
CA SER A 144 10.26 25.75 -13.01
C SER A 144 9.41 25.68 -14.29
N PHE A 145 8.08 25.80 -14.17
CA PHE A 145 7.17 25.72 -15.31
C PHE A 145 7.12 27.04 -16.09
N SER A 146 7.35 26.95 -17.40
CA SER A 146 7.09 28.06 -18.32
C SER A 146 5.73 27.88 -18.99
N VAL A 147 4.95 28.97 -19.02
CA VAL A 147 3.64 28.99 -19.71
C VAL A 147 3.80 28.67 -21.19
N ASP A 148 4.89 29.12 -21.81
CA ASP A 148 5.10 29.04 -23.25
C ASP A 148 5.56 27.66 -23.74
N THR A 149 6.30 26.91 -22.92
CA THR A 149 6.86 25.61 -23.32
C THR A 149 6.13 24.42 -22.70
N ASP A 150 5.62 24.58 -21.48
CA ASP A 150 5.10 23.45 -20.69
C ASP A 150 3.57 23.43 -20.65
N GLY A 151 2.90 24.47 -21.17
CA GLY A 151 1.45 24.64 -21.10
C GLY A 151 0.91 24.77 -19.68
N PHE A 152 1.80 24.90 -18.68
CA PHE A 152 1.46 25.01 -17.27
C PHE A 152 1.29 26.49 -16.92
N ASN A 153 0.08 26.85 -16.51
CA ASN A 153 -0.24 28.18 -16.02
C ASN A 153 -1.00 28.06 -14.69
N ARG A 154 -0.38 28.55 -13.62
CA ARG A 154 -0.91 28.47 -12.25
C ARG A 154 -2.24 29.22 -12.07
N GLU A 155 -2.42 30.34 -12.78
CA GLU A 155 -3.68 31.09 -12.76
C GLU A 155 -4.81 30.26 -13.39
N THR A 156 -4.53 29.64 -14.55
CA THR A 156 -5.50 28.74 -15.22
C THR A 156 -5.82 27.49 -14.39
N LEU A 157 -4.85 26.95 -13.64
CA LEU A 157 -5.07 25.85 -12.70
C LEU A 157 -5.98 26.27 -11.54
N GLY A 158 -5.80 27.48 -11.02
CA GLY A 158 -6.68 28.04 -9.98
C GLY A 158 -8.12 28.20 -10.48
N ASP A 159 -8.32 28.65 -11.73
CA ASP A 159 -9.64 28.68 -12.37
C ASP A 159 -10.22 27.27 -12.57
N ALA A 160 -9.41 26.34 -13.07
CA ALA A 160 -9.81 24.95 -13.26
C ALA A 160 -10.21 24.28 -11.93
N VAL A 161 -9.51 24.57 -10.82
CA VAL A 161 -9.88 24.10 -9.47
C VAL A 161 -11.22 24.67 -9.04
N ARG A 162 -11.47 25.98 -9.25
CA ARG A 162 -12.78 26.59 -8.93
C ARG A 162 -13.91 25.97 -9.73
N GLU A 163 -13.72 25.74 -11.03
CA GLU A 163 -14.73 25.09 -11.87
C GLU A 163 -14.89 23.61 -11.51
N GLY A 164 -13.82 22.90 -11.18
CA GLY A 164 -13.85 21.53 -10.67
C GLY A 164 -14.65 21.42 -9.37
N ASP A 165 -14.41 22.30 -8.39
CA ASP A 165 -15.17 22.37 -7.14
C ASP A 165 -16.66 22.65 -7.41
N LYS A 166 -16.97 23.47 -8.43
CA LYS A 166 -18.34 23.71 -8.88
C LYS A 166 -18.99 22.48 -9.50
N ILE A 167 -18.26 21.71 -10.32
CA ILE A 167 -18.74 20.43 -10.87
C ILE A 167 -18.99 19.41 -9.75
N LEU A 168 -18.12 19.32 -8.75
CA LEU A 168 -18.27 18.36 -7.64
C LEU A 168 -19.40 18.72 -6.69
N SER A 169 -19.68 20.02 -6.52
CA SER A 169 -20.80 20.51 -5.70
C SER A 169 -22.17 20.36 -6.36
N GLN A 170 -22.23 20.18 -7.69
CA GLN A 170 -23.48 19.82 -8.39
C GLN A 170 -24.00 18.48 -7.87
N GLY A 171 -25.24 18.48 -7.39
CA GLY A 171 -25.91 17.27 -6.92
C GLY A 171 -26.14 16.32 -8.10
N ILE A 172 -25.88 15.02 -7.93
CA ILE A 172 -26.24 14.02 -8.96
C ILE A 172 -27.75 14.08 -9.28
N ALA A 173 -28.57 14.43 -8.29
CA ALA A 173 -30.00 14.64 -8.46
C ALA A 173 -30.37 15.83 -9.36
N GLU A 174 -29.44 16.73 -9.68
CA GLU A 174 -29.63 17.89 -10.56
C GLU A 174 -29.15 17.60 -11.99
N ASN A 175 -28.54 16.44 -12.24
CA ASN A 175 -28.09 16.04 -13.57
C ASN A 175 -29.29 15.84 -14.52
N ALA A 176 -29.26 16.48 -15.69
CA ALA A 176 -30.37 16.48 -16.64
C ALA A 176 -30.74 15.07 -17.15
N ASP A 177 -29.74 14.22 -17.42
CA ASP A 177 -29.97 12.84 -17.90
C ASP A 177 -30.58 11.97 -16.79
N TYR A 178 -30.09 12.11 -15.55
CA TYR A 178 -30.68 11.44 -14.39
C TYR A 178 -32.13 11.87 -14.16
N LEU A 179 -32.41 13.18 -14.24
CA LEU A 179 -33.76 13.73 -14.11
C LEU A 179 -34.69 13.24 -15.22
N ALA A 180 -34.21 13.13 -16.47
CA ALA A 180 -34.98 12.60 -17.58
C ALA A 180 -35.37 11.13 -17.35
N VAL A 181 -34.42 10.27 -16.91
CA VAL A 181 -34.72 8.87 -16.58
C VAL A 181 -35.69 8.79 -15.41
N ARG A 182 -35.51 9.61 -14.37
CA ARG A 182 -36.42 9.63 -13.22
C ARG A 182 -37.85 10.02 -13.63
N ALA A 183 -37.99 11.03 -14.48
CA ALA A 183 -39.30 11.46 -15.00
C ALA A 183 -39.96 10.36 -15.86
N GLU A 184 -39.19 9.55 -16.58
CA GLU A 184 -39.70 8.37 -17.29
C GLU A 184 -40.17 7.28 -16.32
N ILE A 185 -39.37 6.96 -15.30
CA ILE A 185 -39.71 6.02 -14.23
C ILE A 185 -41.01 6.43 -13.52
N GLU A 186 -41.16 7.71 -13.20
CA GLU A 186 -42.37 8.25 -12.56
C GLU A 186 -43.60 8.12 -13.49
N ARG A 187 -43.46 8.44 -14.78
CA ARG A 187 -44.53 8.23 -15.78
C ARG A 187 -44.95 6.77 -15.90
N GLU A 188 -44.00 5.84 -15.94
CA GLU A 188 -44.30 4.39 -16.00
C GLU A 188 -45.01 3.91 -14.72
N ARG A 189 -44.58 4.40 -13.55
CA ARG A 189 -45.19 4.07 -12.27
C ARG A 189 -46.65 4.55 -12.22
N ASP A 190 -46.89 5.78 -12.65
CA ASP A 190 -48.21 6.39 -12.67
C ASP A 190 -49.13 5.68 -13.67
N ALA A 191 -48.63 5.35 -14.86
CA ALA A 191 -49.37 4.56 -15.86
C ALA A 191 -49.75 3.17 -15.33
N ARG A 192 -48.82 2.48 -14.66
CA ARG A 192 -49.10 1.17 -14.04
C ARG A 192 -50.12 1.28 -12.92
N GLN A 193 -50.00 2.29 -12.05
CA GLN A 193 -50.94 2.49 -10.95
C GLN A 193 -52.35 2.82 -11.47
N ALA A 194 -52.46 3.63 -12.53
CA ALA A 194 -53.72 3.90 -13.21
C ALA A 194 -54.32 2.59 -13.77
N ARG A 195 -53.53 1.76 -14.45
CA ARG A 195 -53.98 0.47 -14.98
C ARG A 195 -54.42 -0.51 -13.90
N LEU A 196 -53.68 -0.63 -12.80
CA LEU A 196 -54.08 -1.46 -11.65
C LEU A 196 -55.41 -1.00 -11.06
N THR A 197 -55.63 0.31 -10.96
CA THR A 197 -56.89 0.89 -10.47
C THR A 197 -58.07 0.56 -11.38
N GLU A 198 -57.87 0.65 -12.69
CA GLU A 198 -58.85 0.27 -13.71
C GLU A 198 -59.20 -1.22 -13.64
N LEU A 199 -58.20 -2.11 -13.59
CA LEU A 199 -58.38 -3.55 -13.49
C LEU A 199 -59.16 -3.95 -12.22
N ILE A 200 -58.88 -3.31 -11.08
CA ILE A 200 -59.63 -3.51 -9.84
C ILE A 200 -61.10 -3.08 -9.99
N ALA A 201 -61.39 -2.00 -10.72
CA ALA A 201 -62.75 -1.54 -10.95
C ALA A 201 -63.54 -2.53 -11.82
N ILE A 202 -62.92 -3.05 -12.90
CA ILE A 202 -63.50 -4.07 -13.78
C ILE A 202 -63.75 -5.36 -13.00
N ALA A 203 -62.74 -5.88 -12.28
CA ALA A 203 -62.84 -7.13 -11.53
C ALA A 203 -63.91 -7.11 -10.42
N ARG A 204 -64.28 -5.93 -9.92
CA ARG A 204 -65.35 -5.76 -8.92
C ARG A 204 -66.74 -5.55 -9.52
N GLY A 205 -66.89 -5.66 -10.84
CA GLY A 205 -68.17 -5.48 -11.54
C GLY A 205 -68.69 -4.04 -11.53
N LYS A 206 -67.85 -3.05 -11.19
CA LYS A 206 -68.27 -1.64 -11.06
C LYS A 206 -68.49 -0.94 -12.40
N THR A 207 -68.13 -1.59 -13.51
CA THR A 207 -68.16 -1.03 -14.87
C THR A 207 -69.23 -1.66 -15.76
N GLY A 208 -70.04 -2.60 -15.27
CA GLY A 208 -70.97 -3.37 -16.10
C GLY A 208 -70.31 -4.45 -16.96
N ALA A 209 -69.05 -4.81 -16.67
CA ALA A 209 -68.28 -5.82 -17.39
C ALA A 209 -68.88 -7.22 -17.26
N SER A 210 -68.76 -8.01 -18.33
CA SER A 210 -69.13 -9.42 -18.38
C SER A 210 -68.22 -10.30 -17.51
N ALA A 211 -68.67 -11.53 -17.22
CA ALA A 211 -67.89 -12.50 -16.46
C ALA A 211 -66.53 -12.82 -17.12
N ALA A 212 -66.48 -12.84 -18.46
CA ALA A 212 -65.25 -13.06 -19.21
C ALA A 212 -64.26 -11.89 -19.06
N GLU A 213 -64.76 -10.65 -19.12
CA GLU A 213 -63.95 -9.44 -18.94
C GLU A 213 -63.42 -9.32 -17.50
N MET A 214 -64.23 -9.70 -16.50
CA MET A 214 -63.79 -9.76 -15.11
C MET A 214 -62.68 -10.80 -14.91
N ALA A 215 -62.80 -11.99 -15.49
CA ALA A 215 -61.78 -13.03 -15.42
C ALA A 215 -60.47 -12.60 -16.10
N ALA A 216 -60.56 -11.94 -17.26
CA ALA A 216 -59.41 -11.39 -17.96
C ALA A 216 -58.70 -10.30 -17.13
N ALA A 217 -59.47 -9.38 -16.53
CA ALA A 217 -58.92 -8.32 -15.68
C ALA A 217 -58.20 -8.85 -14.43
N ILE A 218 -58.74 -9.91 -13.80
CA ILE A 218 -58.08 -10.60 -12.67
C ILE A 218 -56.74 -11.21 -13.11
N SER A 219 -56.70 -11.83 -14.28
CA SER A 219 -55.48 -12.45 -14.82
C SER A 219 -54.39 -11.41 -15.13
N GLU A 220 -54.76 -10.30 -15.76
CA GLU A 220 -53.84 -9.18 -16.04
C GLU A 220 -53.35 -8.52 -14.74
N TYR A 221 -54.24 -8.30 -13.76
CA TYR A 221 -53.87 -7.77 -12.45
C TYR A 221 -52.82 -8.65 -11.76
N HIS A 222 -53.02 -9.97 -11.76
CA HIS A 222 -52.04 -10.89 -11.18
C HIS A 222 -50.72 -10.90 -11.95
N THR A 223 -50.75 -10.72 -13.27
CA THR A 223 -49.55 -10.59 -14.10
C THR A 223 -48.78 -9.31 -13.74
N LEU A 224 -49.47 -8.17 -13.63
CA LEU A 224 -48.88 -6.90 -13.19
C LEU A 224 -48.48 -6.89 -11.70
N GLN A 225 -48.96 -7.81 -10.87
CA GLN A 225 -48.47 -7.94 -9.49
C GLN A 225 -47.25 -8.86 -9.40
N ARG A 226 -47.12 -9.83 -10.31
CA ARG A 226 -45.99 -10.79 -10.35
C ARG A 226 -44.79 -10.29 -11.14
N ASP A 227 -44.97 -9.35 -12.06
CA ASP A 227 -43.88 -8.74 -12.83
C ASP A 227 -42.93 -7.95 -11.90
N ASP A 228 -41.62 -8.17 -12.08
CA ASP A 228 -40.52 -7.59 -11.30
C ASP A 228 -40.31 -6.08 -11.57
N PHE A 229 -41.38 -5.35 -11.86
CA PHE A 229 -41.38 -3.95 -12.26
C PHE A 229 -40.64 -3.04 -11.29
N ALA A 230 -40.87 -3.20 -9.99
CA ALA A 230 -40.17 -2.41 -8.97
C ALA A 230 -38.65 -2.65 -8.99
N ILE A 231 -38.22 -3.90 -9.24
CA ILE A 231 -36.80 -4.25 -9.36
C ILE A 231 -36.20 -3.62 -10.62
N ARG A 232 -36.88 -3.72 -11.77
CA ARG A 232 -36.43 -3.13 -13.04
C ARG A 232 -36.31 -1.61 -12.97
N LEU A 233 -37.30 -0.92 -12.40
CA LEU A 233 -37.24 0.53 -12.22
C LEU A 233 -36.12 0.93 -11.25
N SER A 234 -35.94 0.19 -10.16
CA SER A 234 -34.85 0.43 -9.21
C SER A 234 -33.48 0.29 -9.88
N GLN A 235 -33.26 -0.76 -10.67
CA GLN A 235 -32.04 -0.97 -11.43
C GLN A 235 -31.77 0.17 -12.42
N ARG A 236 -32.76 0.57 -13.22
CA ARG A 236 -32.65 1.72 -14.14
C ARG A 236 -32.27 3.01 -13.41
N ASN A 237 -32.86 3.25 -12.25
CA ASN A 237 -32.55 4.43 -11.44
C ASN A 237 -31.10 4.40 -10.92
N VAL A 238 -30.64 3.23 -10.46
CA VAL A 238 -29.24 3.03 -10.03
C VAL A 238 -28.27 3.20 -11.19
N ASP A 239 -28.58 2.65 -12.35
CA ASP A 239 -27.74 2.77 -13.55
C ASP A 239 -27.65 4.23 -14.02
N ALA A 240 -28.77 4.96 -14.04
CA ALA A 240 -28.80 6.38 -14.37
C ALA A 240 -28.00 7.22 -13.36
N TRP A 241 -28.12 6.91 -12.06
CA TRP A 241 -27.33 7.56 -11.02
C TRP A 241 -25.83 7.30 -11.22
N ASN A 242 -25.44 6.05 -11.45
CA ASN A 242 -24.05 5.67 -11.67
C ASN A 242 -23.47 6.32 -12.92
N LYS A 243 -24.25 6.40 -14.00
CA LYS A 243 -23.86 7.12 -15.21
C LYS A 243 -23.65 8.61 -14.95
N ALA A 244 -24.61 9.28 -14.32
CA ALA A 244 -24.48 10.70 -14.00
C ALA A 244 -23.27 10.98 -13.08
N LEU A 245 -22.97 10.06 -12.16
CA LEU A 245 -21.76 10.12 -11.33
C LEU A 245 -20.49 9.97 -12.17
N ALA A 246 -20.44 8.99 -13.09
CA ALA A 246 -19.30 8.78 -13.99
C ALA A 246 -19.06 9.99 -14.89
N ASP A 247 -20.11 10.55 -15.50
CA ASP A 247 -20.03 11.73 -16.36
C ASP A 247 -19.54 12.97 -15.60
N ARG A 248 -19.98 13.14 -14.36
CA ARG A 248 -19.48 14.22 -13.47
C ARG A 248 -17.99 14.04 -13.17
N THR A 249 -17.57 12.82 -12.83
CA THR A 249 -16.17 12.51 -12.56
C THR A 249 -15.29 12.72 -13.80
N GLU A 250 -15.77 12.33 -14.99
CA GLU A 250 -15.02 12.51 -16.24
C GLU A 250 -14.88 14.00 -16.61
N ARG A 251 -15.96 14.78 -16.50
CA ARG A 251 -15.89 16.25 -16.71
C ARG A 251 -14.88 16.91 -15.77
N HIS A 252 -14.89 16.51 -14.50
CA HIS A 252 -13.90 16.99 -13.53
C HIS A 252 -12.48 16.59 -13.94
N ALA A 253 -12.24 15.32 -14.26
CA ALA A 253 -10.92 14.83 -14.66
C ALA A 253 -10.40 15.51 -15.93
N GLN A 254 -11.27 15.81 -16.88
CA GLN A 254 -10.90 16.45 -18.15
C GLN A 254 -10.34 17.87 -17.97
N LEU A 255 -10.77 18.61 -16.94
CA LEU A 255 -10.22 19.94 -16.63
C LEU A 255 -8.72 19.91 -16.32
N PHE A 256 -8.22 18.78 -15.82
CA PHE A 256 -6.87 18.67 -15.26
C PHE A 256 -5.96 17.74 -16.06
N ARG A 257 -6.48 17.00 -17.04
CA ARG A 257 -5.78 15.88 -17.67
C ARG A 257 -4.45 16.29 -18.32
N ASP A 258 -4.48 17.31 -19.17
CA ASP A 258 -3.31 17.71 -19.96
C ASP A 258 -2.22 18.32 -19.08
N GLN A 259 -2.59 19.24 -18.18
CA GLN A 259 -1.68 19.83 -17.20
C GLN A 259 -1.12 18.77 -16.24
N GLY A 260 -1.95 17.82 -15.83
CA GLY A 260 -1.56 16.69 -15.00
C GLY A 260 -0.52 15.79 -15.67
N ASN A 261 -0.71 15.51 -16.97
CA ASN A 261 0.25 14.75 -17.76
C ASN A 261 1.57 15.50 -17.88
N ALA A 262 1.55 16.82 -18.14
CA ALA A 262 2.75 17.64 -18.21
C ALA A 262 3.54 17.64 -16.89
N ILE A 263 2.84 17.79 -15.74
CA ILE A 263 3.47 17.70 -14.41
C ILE A 263 4.17 16.37 -14.21
N ARG A 264 3.46 15.26 -14.49
CA ARG A 264 4.01 13.91 -14.31
C ARG A 264 5.18 13.64 -15.26
N GLN A 265 5.09 14.10 -16.51
CA GLN A 265 6.17 13.95 -17.47
C GLN A 265 7.43 14.69 -17.00
N LYS A 266 7.29 15.94 -16.54
CA LYS A 266 8.42 16.71 -15.98
C LYS A 266 9.04 16.02 -14.77
N LEU A 267 8.21 15.43 -13.91
CA LEU A 267 8.67 14.62 -12.79
C LEU A 267 9.49 13.40 -13.24
N LEU A 268 9.07 12.73 -14.31
CA LEU A 268 9.76 11.56 -14.86
C LEU A 268 11.04 11.93 -15.63
N ASP A 269 11.09 13.11 -16.26
CA ASP A 269 12.22 13.59 -17.04
C ASP A 269 13.37 14.07 -16.14
N ALA A 270 13.04 14.71 -15.01
CA ALA A 270 14.03 15.13 -14.01
C ALA A 270 14.36 14.02 -13.00
N SER A 271 13.90 12.78 -13.23
CA SER A 271 14.27 11.65 -12.40
C SER A 271 15.68 11.14 -12.73
N PRO A 272 16.55 10.90 -11.73
CA PRO A 272 17.83 10.23 -11.94
C PRO A 272 17.69 8.71 -12.18
N VAL A 273 16.48 8.15 -12.04
CA VAL A 273 16.20 6.72 -12.18
C VAL A 273 15.59 6.45 -13.55
N THR A 274 16.21 5.57 -14.32
CA THR A 274 15.69 5.17 -15.64
C THR A 274 14.47 4.26 -15.51
N ALA A 275 13.70 4.14 -16.59
CA ALA A 275 12.55 3.23 -16.63
C ALA A 275 12.98 1.77 -16.41
N GLU A 276 14.12 1.37 -16.97
CA GLU A 276 14.69 0.02 -16.86
C GLU A 276 15.04 -0.29 -15.41
N THR A 277 15.74 0.63 -14.74
CA THR A 277 16.13 0.50 -13.33
C THR A 277 14.89 0.41 -12.44
N ALA A 278 13.92 1.30 -12.62
CA ALA A 278 12.69 1.29 -11.84
C ALA A 278 11.85 0.01 -12.04
N ASN A 279 11.79 -0.50 -13.27
CA ASN A 279 11.14 -1.78 -13.57
C ASN A 279 11.85 -2.95 -12.91
N ALA A 280 13.19 -2.96 -12.92
CA ALA A 280 13.98 -3.98 -12.25
C ALA A 280 13.70 -3.97 -10.73
N TRP A 281 13.72 -2.79 -10.11
CA TRP A 281 13.39 -2.64 -8.70
C TRP A 281 11.97 -3.10 -8.38
N ALA A 282 10.97 -2.72 -9.17
CA ALA A 282 9.58 -3.13 -8.94
C ALA A 282 9.36 -4.64 -9.09
N ARG A 283 10.07 -5.30 -10.01
CA ARG A 283 10.02 -6.76 -10.19
C ARG A 283 10.74 -7.52 -9.07
N ALA A 284 11.71 -6.89 -8.42
CA ALA A 284 12.43 -7.47 -7.29
C ALA A 284 11.61 -7.46 -5.98
N GLN A 285 10.45 -6.80 -5.96
CA GLN A 285 9.60 -6.70 -4.77
C GLN A 285 8.88 -8.03 -4.50
N ILE A 286 8.73 -8.39 -3.22
CA ILE A 286 8.06 -9.62 -2.83
C ILE A 286 6.56 -9.38 -2.76
N ILE A 287 5.76 -10.26 -3.37
CA ILE A 287 4.29 -10.25 -3.25
C ILE A 287 3.86 -11.62 -2.76
N ASP A 288 3.30 -11.69 -1.55
CA ASP A 288 2.82 -12.95 -0.97
C ASP A 288 1.75 -13.60 -1.85
N ASP A 289 1.67 -14.92 -1.87
CA ASP A 289 0.63 -15.63 -2.65
C ASP A 289 -0.79 -15.27 -2.20
N ASN A 290 -0.99 -15.09 -0.89
CA ASN A 290 -2.25 -14.59 -0.37
C ASN A 290 -2.56 -13.16 -0.83
N ALA A 291 -1.53 -12.33 -1.03
CA ALA A 291 -1.68 -10.99 -1.58
C ALA A 291 -2.03 -11.05 -3.08
N LYS A 292 -1.36 -11.90 -3.88
CA LYS A 292 -1.71 -12.16 -5.30
C LYS A 292 -3.16 -12.59 -5.45
N ALA A 293 -3.63 -13.51 -4.62
CA ALA A 293 -5.02 -13.97 -4.61
C ALA A 293 -6.01 -12.86 -4.22
N LYS A 294 -5.62 -11.92 -3.35
CA LYS A 294 -6.44 -10.75 -3.00
C LYS A 294 -6.48 -9.73 -4.14
N LEU A 295 -5.33 -9.38 -4.73
CA LEU A 295 -5.20 -8.50 -5.89
C LEU A 295 -6.09 -8.94 -7.06
N LYS A 296 -6.12 -10.24 -7.36
CA LYS A 296 -7.03 -10.82 -8.37
C LYS A 296 -8.51 -10.52 -8.07
N ARG A 297 -8.94 -10.61 -6.80
CA ARG A 297 -10.32 -10.29 -6.39
C ARG A 297 -10.62 -8.79 -6.45
N LEU A 298 -9.60 -7.96 -6.25
CA LEU A 298 -9.69 -6.51 -6.35
C LEU A 298 -9.65 -6.00 -7.81
N LYS A 299 -9.43 -6.89 -8.78
CA LYS A 299 -9.23 -6.54 -10.20
C LYS A 299 -8.05 -5.58 -10.42
N TYR A 300 -7.02 -5.70 -9.60
CA TYR A 300 -5.76 -4.97 -9.73
C TYR A 300 -4.63 -6.01 -9.84
N PRO A 301 -4.38 -6.57 -11.04
CA PRO A 301 -3.46 -7.69 -11.23
C PRO A 301 -2.02 -7.32 -10.85
N VAL A 302 -1.21 -8.35 -10.59
CA VAL A 302 0.19 -8.18 -10.16
C VAL A 302 0.99 -7.33 -11.15
N ASP A 303 0.80 -7.51 -12.45
CA ASP A 303 1.51 -6.74 -13.47
C ASP A 303 1.21 -5.23 -13.39
N ASP A 304 -0.04 -4.86 -13.07
CA ASP A 304 -0.43 -3.46 -12.86
C ASP A 304 0.21 -2.91 -11.58
N VAL A 305 0.22 -3.69 -10.49
CA VAL A 305 0.91 -3.31 -9.25
C VAL A 305 2.40 -3.08 -9.52
N THR A 306 3.07 -4.00 -10.22
CA THR A 306 4.49 -3.88 -10.56
C THR A 306 4.77 -2.67 -11.45
N ARG A 307 3.94 -2.43 -12.48
CA ARG A 307 4.04 -1.22 -13.32
C ARG A 307 3.91 0.05 -12.47
N ASP A 308 2.90 0.09 -11.60
CA ASP A 308 2.59 1.27 -10.80
C ASP A 308 3.63 1.52 -9.69
N MET A 309 4.28 0.47 -9.18
CA MET A 309 5.47 0.57 -8.32
C MET A 309 6.69 1.10 -9.09
N ALA A 310 6.93 0.62 -10.33
CA ALA A 310 8.02 1.10 -11.16
C ALA A 310 7.87 2.61 -11.46
N GLU A 311 6.65 3.03 -11.79
CA GLU A 311 6.35 4.44 -11.99
C GLU A 311 6.61 5.26 -10.71
N PHE A 312 6.19 4.76 -9.55
CA PHE A 312 6.47 5.39 -8.26
C PHE A 312 7.98 5.51 -7.98
N TYR A 313 8.75 4.43 -8.18
CA TYR A 313 10.20 4.45 -7.97
C TYR A 313 10.91 5.42 -8.89
N ARG A 314 10.49 5.48 -10.16
CA ARG A 314 11.01 6.46 -11.11
C ARG A 314 10.66 7.87 -10.67
N LEU A 315 9.39 8.16 -10.42
CA LEU A 315 8.92 9.49 -10.06
C LEU A 315 9.56 10.02 -8.76
N THR A 316 9.87 9.13 -7.82
CA THR A 316 10.52 9.50 -6.55
C THR A 316 12.06 9.55 -6.63
N GLY A 317 12.65 9.29 -7.81
CA GLY A 317 14.10 9.21 -7.97
C GLY A 317 14.74 8.13 -7.10
N GLY A 318 14.02 7.02 -6.86
CA GLY A 318 14.50 5.89 -6.07
C GLY A 318 14.55 6.12 -4.56
N LYS A 319 13.98 7.22 -4.05
CA LYS A 319 14.01 7.56 -2.62
C LYS A 319 13.26 6.56 -1.73
N SER A 320 12.43 5.69 -2.31
CA SER A 320 11.67 4.71 -1.56
C SER A 320 12.43 3.41 -1.40
N SER A 321 12.30 2.83 -0.21
CA SER A 321 12.88 1.53 0.07
C SER A 321 12.07 0.41 -0.55
N THR A 322 12.72 -0.71 -0.76
CA THR A 322 12.08 -1.98 -1.14
C THR A 322 11.12 -2.44 -0.04
N VAL A 323 10.02 -3.08 -0.44
CA VAL A 323 8.88 -3.50 0.38
C VAL A 323 8.41 -4.91 0.01
N ARG A 324 7.70 -5.56 0.94
CA ARG A 324 6.88 -6.75 0.67
C ARG A 324 5.40 -6.38 0.63
N ILE A 325 4.64 -6.97 -0.29
CA ILE A 325 3.18 -6.80 -0.38
C ILE A 325 2.48 -7.98 0.29
N GLY A 326 1.83 -7.70 1.43
CA GLY A 326 1.10 -8.67 2.23
C GLY A 326 -0.42 -8.58 2.09
N SER A 327 -1.15 -9.67 2.37
CA SER A 327 -2.60 -9.74 2.12
C SER A 327 -3.48 -8.84 3.00
N GLY A 328 -2.95 -8.34 4.13
CA GLY A 328 -3.57 -7.29 4.95
C GLY A 328 -5.00 -7.51 5.43
N GLY A 329 -5.58 -6.45 5.99
CA GLY A 329 -6.92 -6.46 6.60
C GLY A 329 -8.00 -5.82 5.74
N ARG A 330 -8.94 -5.14 6.40
CA ARG A 330 -9.98 -4.32 5.74
C ARG A 330 -9.40 -3.04 5.16
N ARG A 331 -8.54 -2.36 5.91
CA ARG A 331 -7.81 -1.17 5.46
C ARG A 331 -6.41 -1.56 5.04
N ALA A 332 -5.90 -0.86 4.04
CA ALA A 332 -4.49 -0.93 3.70
C ALA A 332 -3.67 -0.26 4.80
N ASN A 333 -2.42 -0.68 4.97
CA ASN A 333 -1.47 -0.01 5.85
C ASN A 333 -0.02 -0.44 5.57
N ALA A 334 0.90 0.51 5.67
CA ALA A 334 2.33 0.27 5.76
C ALA A 334 2.76 -0.10 7.18
N THR A 335 3.73 -1.02 7.30
CA THR A 335 4.35 -1.44 8.57
C THR A 335 5.87 -1.52 8.42
N GLY A 336 6.60 -1.42 9.53
CA GLY A 336 8.07 -1.34 9.50
C GLY A 336 8.60 0.05 9.13
N ILE A 337 7.77 1.09 9.31
CA ILE A 337 8.17 2.47 9.01
C ILE A 337 9.14 2.99 10.08
N SER A 338 8.82 2.78 11.37
CA SER A 338 9.53 3.39 12.50
C SER A 338 10.80 2.68 12.95
N THR A 339 10.99 1.40 12.59
CA THR A 339 12.09 0.60 13.13
C THR A 339 13.44 0.89 12.47
N GLY A 340 13.49 1.64 11.37
CA GLY A 340 14.71 1.97 10.61
C GLY A 340 15.45 0.76 10.00
N THR A 341 15.13 -0.43 10.49
CA THR A 341 15.70 -1.75 10.28
C THR A 341 14.55 -2.75 10.21
N GLY A 342 14.73 -3.81 9.42
CA GLY A 342 13.75 -4.88 9.27
C GLY A 342 12.81 -4.73 8.08
N GLU A 343 11.88 -5.68 7.99
CA GLU A 343 11.01 -5.83 6.83
C GLU A 343 9.98 -4.70 6.74
N LYS A 344 9.92 -4.05 5.58
CA LYS A 344 8.91 -3.06 5.23
C LYS A 344 7.77 -3.75 4.49
N VAL A 345 6.55 -3.64 4.99
CA VAL A 345 5.41 -4.37 4.43
C VAL A 345 4.26 -3.43 4.13
N ILE A 346 3.72 -3.52 2.92
CA ILE A 346 2.45 -2.90 2.52
C ILE A 346 1.37 -3.97 2.59
N ASN A 347 0.45 -3.79 3.52
CA ASN A 347 -0.69 -4.68 3.69
C ASN A 347 -1.86 -4.19 2.85
N LEU A 348 -2.42 -5.06 2.01
CA LEU A 348 -3.53 -4.72 1.13
C LEU A 348 -4.84 -4.48 1.91
N GLY A 349 -5.63 -3.50 1.48
CA GLY A 349 -7.01 -3.25 1.95
C GLY A 349 -8.09 -3.91 1.08
N THR A 350 -9.38 -3.68 1.38
CA THR A 350 -10.51 -4.14 0.54
C THR A 350 -10.74 -3.32 -0.72
N ASP A 351 -10.16 -2.14 -0.79
CA ASP A 351 -10.35 -1.17 -1.87
C ASP A 351 -8.99 -0.69 -2.40
N PHE A 352 -8.01 -1.59 -2.42
CA PHE A 352 -6.63 -1.29 -2.80
C PHE A 352 -6.52 -1.09 -4.32
N ASN A 353 -5.92 0.01 -4.73
CA ASN A 353 -5.69 0.43 -6.11
C ASN A 353 -4.36 1.20 -6.19
N LYS A 354 -4.05 1.79 -7.35
CA LYS A 354 -2.84 2.60 -7.55
C LYS A 354 -2.66 3.74 -6.55
N THR A 355 -3.70 4.54 -6.32
CA THR A 355 -3.61 5.71 -5.43
C THR A 355 -3.32 5.27 -3.99
N VAL A 356 -3.97 4.20 -3.52
CA VAL A 356 -3.70 3.60 -2.22
C VAL A 356 -2.29 3.01 -2.17
N LEU A 357 -1.84 2.31 -3.22
CA LEU A 357 -0.47 1.79 -3.28
C LEU A 357 0.57 2.91 -3.11
N TRP A 358 0.40 4.02 -3.82
CA TRP A 358 1.31 5.17 -3.73
C TRP A 358 1.28 5.82 -2.34
N HIS A 359 0.10 5.92 -1.71
CA HIS A 359 -0.04 6.36 -0.32
C HIS A 359 0.79 5.49 0.64
N GLU A 360 0.65 4.17 0.55
CA GLU A 360 1.35 3.24 1.44
C GLU A 360 2.87 3.21 1.17
N LEU A 361 3.30 3.28 -0.10
CA LEU A 361 4.72 3.39 -0.45
C LEU A 361 5.34 4.67 0.09
N ALA A 362 4.60 5.77 0.04
CA ALA A 362 5.07 7.08 0.48
C ALA A 362 5.31 7.16 1.99
N HIS A 363 4.59 6.38 2.81
CA HIS A 363 4.91 6.26 4.23
C HIS A 363 6.35 5.78 4.48
N HIS A 364 6.92 4.98 3.59
CA HIS A 364 8.31 4.53 3.74
C HIS A 364 9.34 5.61 3.38
N LEU A 365 8.95 6.66 2.66
CA LEU A 365 9.79 7.85 2.44
C LEU A 365 9.93 8.68 3.71
N GLU A 366 8.88 8.77 4.53
CA GLU A 366 8.90 9.57 5.77
C GLU A 366 9.84 9.01 6.86
N ASN A 367 10.42 7.83 6.65
CA ASN A 367 11.49 7.30 7.50
C ASN A 367 12.87 7.92 7.17
N ASP A 368 12.96 8.75 6.15
CA ASP A 368 14.10 9.63 5.97
C ASP A 368 13.98 10.84 6.92
N PRO A 369 14.98 11.09 7.79
CA PRO A 369 15.00 12.28 8.66
C PRO A 369 14.79 13.60 7.93
N ILE A 370 15.31 13.75 6.71
CA ILE A 370 15.15 14.97 5.91
C ILE A 370 13.69 15.14 5.47
N ALA A 371 13.11 14.11 4.84
CA ALA A 371 11.70 14.10 4.48
C ALA A 371 10.79 14.39 5.68
N LYS A 372 11.03 13.71 6.81
CA LYS A 372 10.28 13.87 8.05
C LYS A 372 10.38 15.30 8.60
N ALA A 373 11.57 15.88 8.59
CA ALA A 373 11.77 17.25 9.03
C ALA A 373 10.97 18.24 8.18
N ALA A 374 11.04 18.08 6.86
CA ALA A 374 10.36 18.97 5.93
C ALA A 374 8.82 18.85 6.01
N SER A 375 8.26 17.65 6.18
CA SER A 375 6.81 17.51 6.40
C SER A 375 6.35 18.11 7.73
N ASN A 376 7.12 17.92 8.81
CA ASN A 376 6.82 18.57 10.08
C ASN A 376 6.95 20.09 9.99
N GLY A 377 7.96 20.59 9.25
CA GLY A 377 8.14 22.02 8.99
C GLY A 377 6.95 22.65 8.28
N PHE A 378 6.43 21.97 7.28
CA PHE A 378 5.21 22.36 6.58
C PHE A 378 4.01 22.49 7.53
N LEU A 379 3.77 21.47 8.36
CA LEU A 379 2.67 21.50 9.34
C LEU A 379 2.87 22.61 10.39
N LEU A 380 4.10 22.80 10.86
CA LEU A 380 4.43 23.84 11.85
C LEU A 380 4.20 25.24 11.29
N LYS A 381 4.58 25.48 10.03
CA LYS A 381 4.42 26.78 9.37
C LYS A 381 2.97 27.12 9.07
N ARG A 382 2.17 26.11 8.69
CA ARG A 382 0.80 26.32 8.20
C ARG A 382 -0.30 26.16 9.23
N ARG A 383 -0.11 25.36 10.28
CA ARG A 383 -1.16 25.14 11.29
C ARG A 383 -1.69 26.46 11.84
N GLU A 384 -3.01 26.56 11.96
CA GLU A 384 -3.66 27.74 12.56
C GLU A 384 -3.33 27.88 14.05
N SER A 385 -3.06 26.77 14.74
CA SER A 385 -2.71 26.74 16.16
C SER A 385 -1.93 25.48 16.54
N GLU A 386 -1.30 25.50 17.72
CA GLU A 386 -0.61 24.32 18.27
C GLU A 386 -1.56 23.24 18.79
N ARG A 387 -2.85 23.55 18.92
CA ARG A 387 -3.85 22.62 19.44
C ARG A 387 -4.23 21.60 18.36
N PRO A 388 -4.08 20.30 18.61
CA PRO A 388 -4.62 19.28 17.73
C PRO A 388 -6.14 19.11 17.95
N TYR A 389 -6.86 18.79 16.89
CA TYR A 389 -8.30 18.53 16.87
C TYR A 389 -8.57 17.12 16.38
N THR A 390 -9.66 16.49 16.83
CA THR A 390 -9.99 15.15 16.33
C THR A 390 -10.31 15.21 14.83
N LEU A 391 -9.86 14.21 14.07
CA LEU A 391 -10.20 14.13 12.64
C LEU A 391 -11.71 14.03 12.42
N ARG A 392 -12.44 13.38 13.34
CA ARG A 392 -13.91 13.36 13.31
C ARG A 392 -14.52 14.76 13.41
N SER A 393 -13.97 15.64 14.25
CA SER A 393 -14.47 17.02 14.35
C SER A 393 -14.12 17.89 13.14
N LEU A 394 -12.97 17.64 12.50
CA LEU A 394 -12.54 18.42 11.33
C LEU A 394 -13.25 17.97 10.04
N THR A 395 -13.51 16.67 9.89
CA THR A 395 -14.04 16.08 8.64
C THR A 395 -15.53 15.74 8.72
N GLY A 396 -16.10 15.63 9.93
CA GLY A 396 -17.44 15.06 10.15
C GLY A 396 -17.53 13.54 9.97
N VAL A 397 -16.44 12.87 9.55
CA VAL A 397 -16.42 11.43 9.24
C VAL A 397 -16.34 10.61 10.52
N LYS A 398 -17.41 9.86 10.82
CA LYS A 398 -17.48 9.00 12.02
C LYS A 398 -16.51 7.81 12.01
N GLY A 399 -15.95 7.48 10.84
CA GLY A 399 -15.04 6.35 10.61
C GLY A 399 -13.61 6.52 11.13
N TYR A 400 -13.23 7.75 11.55
CA TYR A 400 -12.00 8.00 12.30
C TYR A 400 -12.17 7.62 13.77
N ARG A 401 -11.10 7.10 14.37
CA ARG A 401 -11.05 6.79 15.79
C ARG A 401 -11.02 8.08 16.62
N PRO A 402 -11.51 8.06 17.88
CA PRO A 402 -11.55 9.25 18.73
C PRO A 402 -10.17 9.85 19.05
N ASP A 403 -9.12 9.03 19.00
CA ASP A 403 -7.73 9.39 19.29
C ASP A 403 -6.95 9.84 18.04
N GLU A 404 -7.53 9.74 16.84
CA GLU A 404 -6.93 10.28 15.64
C GLU A 404 -7.11 11.80 15.59
N VAL A 405 -6.01 12.53 15.72
CA VAL A 405 -5.98 13.99 15.79
C VAL A 405 -5.12 14.60 14.69
N ALA A 406 -5.45 15.83 14.30
CA ALA A 406 -4.76 16.60 13.27
C ALA A 406 -4.68 18.08 13.63
N TYR A 407 -3.67 18.78 13.11
CA TYR A 407 -3.64 20.24 13.10
C TYR A 407 -4.71 20.78 12.14
N LYS A 408 -5.35 21.88 12.54
CA LYS A 408 -6.33 22.58 11.71
C LYS A 408 -5.61 23.58 10.80
N ASP A 409 -5.95 23.54 9.51
CA ASP A 409 -5.51 24.48 8.47
C ASP A 409 -6.42 24.33 7.22
N GLY A 410 -6.21 25.16 6.19
CA GLY A 410 -6.73 25.02 4.83
C GLY A 410 -5.98 24.01 3.96
N PHE A 411 -5.57 22.86 4.50
CA PHE A 411 -5.00 21.76 3.72
C PHE A 411 -6.00 21.23 2.67
N THR A 412 -5.51 20.52 1.65
CA THR A 412 -6.37 19.79 0.68
C THR A 412 -7.36 18.85 1.36
N ASP A 413 -6.93 18.19 2.43
CA ASP A 413 -7.75 17.35 3.32
C ASP A 413 -7.22 17.52 4.77
N PRO A 414 -8.09 17.64 5.79
CA PRO A 414 -7.65 17.69 7.19
C PRO A 414 -6.76 16.52 7.62
N TYR A 415 -6.83 15.37 6.93
CA TYR A 415 -5.98 14.20 7.12
C TYR A 415 -4.49 14.51 6.92
N VAL A 416 -4.13 15.45 6.03
CA VAL A 416 -2.73 15.90 5.83
C VAL A 416 -2.11 16.38 7.14
N GLY A 417 -2.91 17.05 7.99
CA GLY A 417 -2.48 17.58 9.27
C GLY A 417 -2.37 16.55 10.40
N LYS A 418 -2.58 15.26 10.13
CA LYS A 418 -2.61 14.21 11.16
C LYS A 418 -1.30 14.13 11.93
N VAL A 419 -1.42 13.99 13.25
CA VAL A 419 -0.30 13.97 14.18
C VAL A 419 -0.09 12.55 14.70
N TYR A 420 1.09 11.99 14.42
CA TYR A 420 1.55 10.74 15.02
C TYR A 420 2.56 11.00 16.13
N ARG A 421 2.62 10.09 17.11
CA ARG A 421 3.52 10.23 18.28
C ARG A 421 5.00 10.18 17.91
N ASP A 422 5.33 9.44 16.87
CA ASP A 422 6.69 9.29 16.36
C ASP A 422 7.10 10.44 15.43
N GLY A 423 6.21 11.41 15.17
CA GLY A 423 6.47 12.54 14.27
C GLY A 423 6.39 12.19 12.79
N ILE A 424 5.91 10.99 12.43
CA ILE A 424 5.45 10.72 11.06
C ILE A 424 4.20 11.57 10.80
N THR A 425 3.94 11.89 9.54
CA THR A 425 2.85 12.75 9.07
C THR A 425 2.06 12.07 7.95
N GLU A 426 1.08 12.77 7.39
CA GLU A 426 0.37 12.36 6.16
C GLU A 426 0.73 13.25 4.96
N VAL A 427 1.78 14.05 5.09
CA VAL A 427 2.15 15.03 4.06
C VAL A 427 2.71 14.29 2.83
N TRP A 428 3.63 13.35 3.01
CA TRP A 428 4.20 12.63 1.87
C TRP A 428 3.23 11.61 1.31
N SER A 429 2.49 10.91 2.17
CA SER A 429 1.48 9.92 1.77
C SER A 429 0.38 10.54 0.92
N MET A 430 -0.20 11.66 1.36
CA MET A 430 -1.21 12.37 0.58
C MET A 430 -0.63 13.07 -0.64
N GLY A 431 0.54 13.69 -0.51
CA GLY A 431 1.21 14.37 -1.63
C GLY A 431 1.48 13.43 -2.81
N LEU A 432 2.08 12.27 -2.54
CA LEU A 432 2.34 11.27 -3.59
C LEU A 432 1.06 10.57 -4.05
N GLN A 433 0.09 10.33 -3.17
CA GLN A 433 -1.22 9.82 -3.61
C GLN A 433 -1.85 10.73 -4.67
N TYR A 434 -1.75 12.06 -4.52
CA TYR A 434 -2.27 12.97 -5.54
C TYR A 434 -1.46 12.95 -6.85
N LEU A 435 -0.18 12.58 -6.84
CA LEU A 435 0.62 12.45 -8.07
C LEU A 435 0.38 11.13 -8.83
N ALA A 436 -0.35 10.18 -8.24
CA ALA A 436 -0.60 8.87 -8.82
C ALA A 436 -1.36 8.93 -10.15
N GLU A 437 -2.28 9.89 -10.29
CA GLU A 437 -3.07 10.11 -11.50
C GLU A 437 -2.89 11.54 -12.04
N PRO A 438 -2.92 11.75 -13.37
CA PRO A 438 -2.79 13.07 -13.97
C PRO A 438 -3.78 14.10 -13.41
N GLY A 439 -5.06 13.75 -13.38
CA GLY A 439 -6.11 14.68 -12.95
C GLY A 439 -5.93 15.15 -11.49
N SER A 440 -5.53 14.25 -10.59
CA SER A 440 -5.27 14.61 -9.20
C SER A 440 -3.97 15.39 -9.04
N ALA A 441 -2.96 15.16 -9.88
CA ALA A 441 -1.68 15.87 -9.82
C ALA A 441 -1.85 17.37 -10.14
N ALA A 442 -2.60 17.68 -11.20
CA ALA A 442 -2.92 19.06 -11.55
C ALA A 442 -3.88 19.72 -10.55
N TRP A 443 -4.91 19.00 -10.10
CA TRP A 443 -5.78 19.51 -9.02
C TRP A 443 -4.98 19.85 -7.75
N PHE A 444 -4.04 18.98 -7.37
CA PHE A 444 -3.17 19.20 -6.21
C PHE A 444 -2.28 20.44 -6.38
N ALA A 445 -1.62 20.58 -7.53
CA ALA A 445 -0.81 21.75 -7.84
C ALA A 445 -1.60 23.07 -7.77
N GLY A 446 -2.87 23.05 -8.21
CA GLY A 446 -3.75 24.22 -8.12
C GLY A 446 -4.34 24.47 -6.74
N LYS A 447 -4.70 23.41 -6.00
CA LYS A 447 -5.41 23.49 -4.71
C LYS A 447 -4.47 23.81 -3.55
N ASP A 448 -3.29 23.21 -3.54
CA ASP A 448 -2.30 23.39 -2.47
C ASP A 448 -0.89 23.46 -3.06
N PRO A 449 -0.55 24.62 -3.64
CA PRO A 449 0.71 24.77 -4.34
C PRO A 449 1.93 24.73 -3.40
N GLU A 450 1.79 25.11 -2.12
CA GLU A 450 2.91 25.05 -1.18
C GLU A 450 3.31 23.62 -0.85
N MET A 451 2.32 22.76 -0.63
CA MET A 451 2.55 21.34 -0.41
C MET A 451 3.04 20.66 -1.70
N PHE A 452 2.50 21.05 -2.86
CA PHE A 452 2.97 20.57 -4.16
C PHE A 452 4.45 20.91 -4.40
N ASP A 453 4.86 22.13 -4.08
CA ASP A 453 6.25 22.57 -4.22
C ASP A 453 7.19 21.86 -3.24
N LEU A 454 6.77 21.69 -1.98
CA LEU A 454 7.49 20.84 -1.04
C LEU A 454 7.70 19.43 -1.60
N VAL A 455 6.60 18.79 -2.04
CA VAL A 455 6.63 17.41 -2.48
C VAL A 455 7.56 17.28 -3.68
N THR A 456 7.29 18.01 -4.75
CA THR A 456 8.05 17.92 -6.00
C THR A 456 9.50 18.37 -5.84
N GLY A 457 9.78 19.37 -5.00
CA GLY A 457 11.13 19.84 -4.72
C GLY A 457 11.98 18.80 -3.99
N TYR A 458 11.39 18.00 -3.10
CA TYR A 458 12.08 16.86 -2.48
C TYR A 458 12.29 15.72 -3.47
N LEU A 459 11.31 15.39 -4.32
CA LEU A 459 11.44 14.30 -5.28
C LEU A 459 12.56 14.54 -6.29
N HIS A 460 12.75 15.79 -6.73
CA HIS A 460 13.82 16.17 -7.66
C HIS A 460 15.17 16.46 -7.04
N ASN A 461 15.22 16.62 -5.71
CA ASN A 461 16.51 16.78 -5.06
C ASN A 461 17.35 15.51 -5.23
N PRO A 462 18.65 15.59 -5.57
CA PRO A 462 19.52 14.42 -5.53
C PRO A 462 19.46 13.71 -4.18
N LEU A 463 19.67 12.39 -4.19
CA LEU A 463 19.90 11.66 -2.95
C LEU A 463 21.17 12.19 -2.28
N THR A 464 21.10 12.48 -0.99
CA THR A 464 22.31 12.68 -0.21
C THR A 464 23.09 11.36 -0.10
N PRO A 465 24.41 11.38 0.18
CA PRO A 465 25.22 10.18 0.29
C PRO A 465 24.70 9.16 1.30
N ALA A 466 24.27 9.58 2.50
CA ALA A 466 23.75 8.66 3.51
C ALA A 466 22.33 8.18 3.19
N MET A 467 21.49 8.98 2.53
CA MET A 467 20.22 8.48 1.96
C MET A 467 20.49 7.36 0.95
N ASN A 468 21.44 7.56 0.02
CA ASN A 468 21.83 6.56 -0.96
C ASN A 468 22.38 5.29 -0.27
N ALA A 469 23.27 5.44 0.71
CA ALA A 469 23.81 4.34 1.50
C ALA A 469 22.71 3.53 2.21
N LYS A 470 21.73 4.21 2.82
CA LYS A 470 20.57 3.59 3.48
C LYS A 470 19.68 2.83 2.50
N LEU A 471 19.50 3.34 1.28
CA LEU A 471 18.72 2.65 0.25
C LEU A 471 19.43 1.39 -0.26
N ASN A 472 20.75 1.48 -0.51
CA ASN A 472 21.57 0.34 -0.90
C ASN A 472 21.59 -0.75 0.18
N MET A 473 21.65 -0.35 1.45
CA MET A 473 21.51 -1.28 2.58
C MET A 473 20.19 -2.06 2.50
N HIS A 474 19.06 -1.38 2.29
CA HIS A 474 17.76 -2.05 2.19
C HIS A 474 17.68 -2.99 0.99
N ALA A 475 18.30 -2.65 -0.14
CA ALA A 475 18.37 -3.53 -1.30
C ALA A 475 19.08 -4.86 -0.96
N GLY A 476 20.26 -4.79 -0.32
CA GLY A 476 21.01 -5.99 0.10
C GLY A 476 20.33 -6.82 1.19
N VAL A 477 19.61 -6.18 2.12
CA VAL A 477 18.78 -6.87 3.12
C VAL A 477 17.73 -7.75 2.47
N ILE A 478 17.19 -7.36 1.32
CA ILE A 478 16.05 -8.06 0.73
C ILE A 478 16.47 -9.23 -0.11
N GLU A 479 17.60 -9.20 -0.79
CA GLU A 479 18.18 -10.43 -1.35
C GLU A 479 18.35 -11.49 -0.26
N THR A 480 18.90 -11.09 0.89
CA THR A 480 19.03 -11.95 2.07
C THR A 480 17.67 -12.39 2.63
N ALA A 481 16.68 -11.50 2.69
CA ALA A 481 15.35 -11.81 3.20
C ALA A 481 14.54 -12.70 2.24
N ILE A 482 14.71 -12.56 0.93
CA ILE A 482 14.10 -13.42 -0.10
C ILE A 482 14.64 -14.83 0.05
N ASP A 483 15.96 -14.97 0.15
CA ASP A 483 16.58 -16.28 0.30
C ASP A 483 16.18 -16.92 1.63
N ALA A 484 16.16 -16.15 2.72
CA ALA A 484 15.67 -16.62 4.02
C ALA A 484 14.17 -16.95 4.02
N ALA A 485 13.34 -16.26 3.25
CA ALA A 485 11.91 -16.55 3.12
C ALA A 485 11.67 -17.83 2.31
N LYS A 486 12.35 -17.99 1.17
CA LYS A 486 12.29 -19.22 0.36
C LYS A 486 12.80 -20.42 1.16
N GLU A 487 13.92 -20.25 1.87
CA GLU A 487 14.47 -21.31 2.72
C GLU A 487 13.49 -21.68 3.84
N ARG A 488 12.84 -20.69 4.47
CA ARG A 488 11.83 -20.92 5.52
C ARG A 488 10.59 -21.61 4.98
N GLU A 489 10.08 -21.18 3.84
CA GLU A 489 8.92 -21.81 3.18
C GLU A 489 9.25 -23.26 2.82
N ALA A 490 10.41 -23.53 2.22
CA ALA A 490 10.86 -24.88 1.92
C ALA A 490 11.01 -25.75 3.19
N LYS A 491 11.55 -25.20 4.28
CA LYS A 491 11.63 -25.89 5.57
C LYS A 491 10.25 -26.18 6.16
N TYR A 492 9.33 -25.23 6.04
CA TYR A 492 7.96 -25.38 6.52
C TYR A 492 7.21 -26.46 5.73
N GLU A 493 7.28 -26.44 4.40
CA GLU A 493 6.69 -27.48 3.54
C GLU A 493 7.29 -28.86 3.84
N ALA A 494 8.61 -28.95 4.01
CA ALA A 494 9.27 -30.19 4.40
C ALA A 494 8.83 -30.68 5.79
N ALA A 495 8.63 -29.77 6.75
CA ALA A 495 8.12 -30.10 8.08
C ALA A 495 6.65 -30.58 8.03
N ILE A 496 5.81 -29.95 7.21
CA ILE A 496 4.43 -30.39 6.98
C ILE A 496 4.39 -31.79 6.36
N ALA A 497 5.19 -32.05 5.33
CA ALA A 497 5.29 -33.37 4.70
C ALA A 497 5.76 -34.44 5.70
N TRP A 498 6.82 -34.15 6.47
CA TRP A 498 7.36 -35.05 7.50
C TRP A 498 6.33 -35.38 8.59
N LEU A 499 5.52 -34.40 9.02
CA LEU A 499 4.43 -34.63 9.96
C LEU A 499 3.29 -35.43 9.31
N ALA A 500 2.95 -35.13 8.06
CA ALA A 500 1.86 -35.79 7.36
C ALA A 500 2.08 -37.30 7.21
N GLU A 501 3.32 -37.73 6.94
CA GLU A 501 3.72 -39.14 6.87
C GLU A 501 3.45 -39.94 8.17
N ARG A 502 3.40 -39.26 9.32
CA ARG A 502 3.19 -39.87 10.64
C ARG A 502 1.73 -40.01 11.02
N ALA A 503 0.83 -39.38 10.28
CA ALA A 503 -0.60 -39.52 10.44
C ALA A 503 -1.30 -39.56 9.07
N PRO A 504 -1.02 -40.60 8.26
CA PRO A 504 -1.70 -40.76 6.98
C PRO A 504 -3.19 -40.91 7.22
N ILE A 505 -3.99 -40.27 6.36
CA ILE A 505 -5.44 -40.43 6.33
C ILE A 505 -5.76 -41.59 5.40
N THR A 506 -6.28 -42.67 5.96
CA THR A 506 -6.68 -43.87 5.22
C THR A 506 -8.18 -43.85 4.97
N LYS A 507 -8.58 -44.11 3.73
CA LYS A 507 -9.99 -44.34 3.42
C LYS A 507 -10.43 -45.66 4.06
N ASP A 508 -11.44 -45.58 4.93
CA ASP A 508 -12.07 -46.72 5.57
C ASP A 508 -13.59 -46.59 5.49
N ASN A 509 -14.30 -47.57 6.05
CA ASN A 509 -15.76 -47.64 6.07
C ASN A 509 -16.37 -47.26 7.42
N TRP A 510 -15.62 -46.60 8.33
CA TRP A 510 -16.11 -46.29 9.68
C TRP A 510 -17.45 -45.56 9.65
N PHE A 511 -17.59 -44.55 8.78
CA PHE A 511 -18.81 -43.74 8.69
C PHE A 511 -20.02 -44.51 8.14
N GLU A 512 -19.80 -45.62 7.43
CA GLU A 512 -20.87 -46.50 6.94
C GLU A 512 -21.33 -47.49 8.01
N THR A 513 -20.47 -47.78 9.00
CA THR A 513 -20.69 -48.81 10.01
C THR A 513 -20.98 -48.27 11.42
N VAL A 514 -20.80 -46.96 11.63
CA VAL A 514 -20.98 -46.32 12.95
C VAL A 514 -22.45 -46.39 13.40
N ASP A 515 -22.67 -46.67 14.69
CA ASP A 515 -24.02 -46.69 15.25
C ASP A 515 -24.56 -45.27 15.42
N THR A 516 -25.43 -44.89 14.49
CA THR A 516 -26.05 -43.56 14.45
C THR A 516 -27.05 -43.33 15.59
N SER A 517 -27.41 -44.36 16.35
CA SER A 517 -28.31 -44.24 17.50
C SER A 517 -27.61 -43.79 18.78
N THR A 518 -26.27 -43.74 18.77
CA THR A 518 -25.47 -43.34 19.94
C THR A 518 -25.60 -41.85 20.25
N TYR A 519 -25.54 -41.52 21.55
CA TYR A 519 -25.48 -40.12 21.99
C TYR A 519 -24.28 -39.39 21.36
N TRP A 520 -23.14 -40.06 21.24
CA TRP A 520 -21.94 -39.51 20.63
C TRP A 520 -22.17 -39.11 19.17
N PHE A 521 -22.83 -39.96 18.35
CA PHE A 521 -23.14 -39.61 16.96
C PHE A 521 -24.11 -38.42 16.87
N SER A 522 -25.09 -38.33 17.78
CA SER A 522 -25.97 -37.15 17.84
C SER A 522 -25.21 -35.85 18.14
N MET A 523 -24.16 -35.91 18.96
CA MET A 523 -23.27 -34.78 19.24
C MET A 523 -22.36 -34.47 18.04
N LEU A 524 -21.86 -35.49 17.35
CA LEU A 524 -21.10 -35.32 16.11
C LEU A 524 -21.91 -34.56 15.05
N GLU A 525 -23.17 -34.96 14.82
CA GLU A 525 -24.06 -34.27 13.90
C GLU A 525 -24.34 -32.83 14.33
N ALA A 526 -24.62 -32.62 15.62
CA ALA A 526 -24.97 -31.30 16.15
C ALA A 526 -23.80 -30.30 16.09
N TYR A 527 -22.57 -30.75 16.36
CA TYR A 527 -21.42 -29.86 16.59
C TYR A 527 -20.38 -29.85 15.46
N ALA A 528 -20.21 -30.95 14.72
CA ALA A 528 -19.16 -31.05 13.70
C ALA A 528 -19.71 -31.11 12.26
N LEU A 529 -20.86 -31.76 12.06
CA LEU A 529 -21.43 -31.94 10.71
C LEU A 529 -22.50 -30.88 10.35
N GLY A 530 -23.08 -30.23 11.35
CA GLY A 530 -23.99 -29.10 11.20
C GLY A 530 -25.40 -29.47 10.72
N LYS A 531 -26.42 -28.70 11.14
CA LYS A 531 -27.83 -28.89 10.73
C LYS A 531 -28.22 -28.17 9.42
N GLU A 532 -27.30 -27.44 8.79
CA GLU A 532 -27.63 -26.59 7.64
C GLU A 532 -27.74 -27.39 6.33
N LYS A 533 -28.97 -27.44 5.80
CA LYS A 533 -29.46 -28.30 4.70
C LYS A 533 -28.78 -28.15 3.32
N THR A 534 -27.76 -27.31 3.15
CA THR A 534 -27.27 -26.99 1.80
C THR A 534 -26.01 -27.74 1.38
N ARG A 535 -25.15 -28.23 2.29
CA ARG A 535 -23.95 -29.03 1.95
C ARG A 535 -23.50 -29.95 3.09
N THR A 536 -23.96 -31.20 3.09
CA THR A 536 -23.50 -32.23 4.04
C THR A 536 -22.00 -32.51 3.85
N PRO A 537 -21.18 -32.46 4.91
CA PRO A 537 -19.78 -32.87 4.84
C PRO A 537 -19.62 -34.33 4.38
N VAL A 538 -18.56 -34.61 3.64
CA VAL A 538 -18.25 -35.94 3.11
C VAL A 538 -17.12 -36.54 3.93
N TYR A 539 -17.33 -37.71 4.51
CA TYR A 539 -16.27 -38.46 5.19
C TYR A 539 -15.20 -38.89 4.17
N ILE A 540 -13.93 -38.62 4.45
CA ILE A 540 -12.82 -38.92 3.53
C ILE A 540 -11.82 -39.94 4.08
N GLY A 541 -11.90 -40.28 5.38
CA GLY A 541 -11.06 -41.30 6.01
C GLY A 541 -10.72 -41.00 7.46
N SER A 542 -9.91 -41.87 8.06
CA SER A 542 -9.42 -41.73 9.42
C SER A 542 -7.90 -41.79 9.51
N SER A 543 -7.38 -41.37 10.67
CA SER A 543 -6.01 -41.68 11.09
C SER A 543 -6.04 -42.11 12.55
N GLY A 544 -6.37 -43.37 12.80
CA GLY A 544 -6.64 -43.89 14.15
C GLY A 544 -7.95 -43.31 14.70
N ASP A 545 -7.89 -42.70 15.88
CA ASP A 545 -9.09 -42.14 16.54
C ASP A 545 -9.61 -40.85 15.88
N PHE A 546 -8.84 -40.26 14.97
CA PHE A 546 -9.21 -39.03 14.27
C PHE A 546 -10.03 -39.33 13.02
N LYS A 547 -11.17 -38.69 12.86
CA LYS A 547 -12.07 -38.81 11.71
C LYS A 547 -12.05 -37.52 10.90
N VAL A 548 -11.95 -37.64 9.58
CA VAL A 548 -11.77 -36.48 8.70
C VAL A 548 -12.93 -36.36 7.71
N PHE A 549 -13.49 -35.16 7.62
CA PHE A 549 -14.55 -34.82 6.69
C PHE A 549 -14.12 -33.67 5.79
N SER A 550 -14.43 -33.74 4.50
CA SER A 550 -14.28 -32.62 3.57
C SER A 550 -15.62 -31.92 3.38
N GLY A 551 -15.62 -30.59 3.29
CA GLY A 551 -16.87 -29.84 3.21
C GLY A 551 -16.69 -28.34 3.19
N VAL A 552 -17.76 -27.63 3.56
CA VAL A 552 -17.74 -26.19 3.74
C VAL A 552 -17.88 -25.90 5.23
N PHE A 553 -16.82 -25.35 5.82
CA PHE A 553 -16.75 -25.10 7.26
C PHE A 553 -16.43 -23.64 7.55
N THR A 554 -16.83 -23.18 8.73
CA THR A 554 -16.51 -21.83 9.20
C THR A 554 -15.00 -21.68 9.39
N LYS A 555 -14.39 -20.76 8.63
CA LYS A 555 -12.97 -20.40 8.78
C LYS A 555 -12.77 -19.61 10.07
N LEU A 556 -11.96 -20.15 10.95
CA LEU A 556 -11.50 -19.49 12.18
C LEU A 556 -10.89 -18.14 11.82
N GLY A 557 -11.07 -17.13 12.67
CA GLY A 557 -10.65 -15.74 12.43
C GLY A 557 -11.60 -14.91 11.56
N THR A 558 -12.15 -15.44 10.46
CA THR A 558 -13.05 -14.66 9.58
C THR A 558 -14.53 -14.90 9.83
N ARG A 559 -14.89 -16.02 10.47
CA ARG A 559 -16.26 -16.52 10.62
C ARG A 559 -17.02 -16.71 9.29
N ARG A 560 -16.29 -16.79 8.16
CA ARG A 560 -16.88 -17.05 6.84
C ARG A 560 -16.83 -18.54 6.54
N TYR A 561 -17.86 -19.04 5.87
CA TYR A 561 -17.88 -20.39 5.32
C TYR A 561 -16.92 -20.51 4.13
N ALA A 562 -16.07 -21.54 4.14
CA ALA A 562 -15.12 -21.82 3.06
C ALA A 562 -14.87 -23.33 2.94
N LYS A 563 -14.44 -23.78 1.75
CA LYS A 563 -14.02 -25.18 1.55
C LYS A 563 -12.84 -25.49 2.47
N GLY A 564 -12.90 -26.64 3.12
CA GLY A 564 -11.85 -27.11 4.03
C GLY A 564 -12.12 -28.53 4.49
N ASN A 565 -11.38 -28.94 5.52
CA ASN A 565 -11.51 -30.25 6.13
C ASN A 565 -11.78 -30.10 7.63
N MET A 566 -12.68 -30.90 8.18
CA MET A 566 -12.96 -30.98 9.61
C MET A 566 -12.25 -32.21 10.17
N ILE A 567 -11.46 -32.01 11.22
CA ILE A 567 -10.88 -33.09 12.01
C ILE A 567 -11.76 -33.26 13.24
N VAL A 568 -12.19 -34.48 13.51
CA VAL A 568 -12.99 -34.86 14.68
C VAL A 568 -12.21 -35.87 15.50
N TRP A 569 -12.20 -35.71 16.81
CA TRP A 569 -11.56 -36.61 17.75
C TRP A 569 -12.48 -36.94 18.93
N GLY A 570 -12.57 -38.23 19.27
CA GLY A 570 -13.37 -38.77 20.38
C GLY A 570 -13.56 -40.28 20.24
N GLN A 571 -13.69 -41.00 21.35
CA GLN A 571 -13.91 -42.45 21.36
C GLN A 571 -15.38 -42.82 21.53
N GLU A 572 -15.86 -43.75 20.71
CA GLU A 572 -17.27 -44.21 20.66
C GLU A 572 -17.72 -44.93 21.95
N ALA A 573 -16.78 -45.52 22.70
CA ALA A 573 -17.09 -46.47 23.76
C ALA A 573 -17.05 -45.92 25.20
N GLN A 574 -16.61 -44.68 25.45
CA GLN A 574 -16.33 -44.23 26.84
C GLN A 574 -16.76 -42.80 27.22
N ASP A 575 -17.24 -41.97 26.30
CA ASP A 575 -17.46 -40.54 26.59
C ASP A 575 -18.91 -40.08 26.35
N GLN A 576 -19.58 -39.59 27.40
CA GLN A 576 -20.74 -38.69 27.28
C GLN A 576 -20.33 -37.26 26.86
N ASN A 577 -19.07 -37.06 26.45
CA ASN A 577 -18.51 -35.77 26.11
C ASN A 577 -18.73 -35.42 24.63
N VAL A 578 -18.82 -34.13 24.34
CA VAL A 578 -18.93 -33.59 22.98
C VAL A 578 -17.63 -33.88 22.21
N PRO A 579 -17.67 -34.45 20.98
CA PRO A 579 -16.47 -34.70 20.20
C PRO A 579 -15.70 -33.40 19.93
N GLU A 580 -14.40 -33.40 20.18
CA GLU A 580 -13.55 -32.27 19.84
C GLU A 580 -13.42 -32.18 18.33
N ASN A 581 -13.57 -30.98 17.77
CA ASN A 581 -13.48 -30.78 16.33
C ASN A 581 -12.83 -29.45 15.96
N ILE A 582 -12.12 -29.44 14.84
CA ILE A 582 -11.48 -28.24 14.29
C ILE A 582 -11.54 -28.24 12.76
N ALA A 583 -11.93 -27.11 12.19
CA ALA A 583 -11.92 -26.90 10.75
C ALA A 583 -10.56 -26.36 10.30
N VAL A 584 -9.90 -27.09 9.39
CA VAL A 584 -8.60 -26.77 8.79
C VAL A 584 -8.81 -26.43 7.31
N HIS A 585 -8.45 -25.20 6.92
CA HIS A 585 -8.61 -24.69 5.56
C HIS A 585 -7.31 -24.79 4.74
N GLY A 586 -6.61 -25.92 4.86
CA GLY A 586 -5.40 -26.28 4.12
C GLY A 586 -5.58 -27.58 3.31
N GLY A 587 -4.51 -28.02 2.64
CA GLY A 587 -4.47 -29.31 1.94
C GLY A 587 -4.54 -30.51 2.89
N LEU A 588 -4.72 -31.72 2.36
CA LEU A 588 -4.77 -32.94 3.18
C LEU A 588 -3.48 -33.18 3.97
N GLU A 589 -2.33 -32.77 3.43
CA GLU A 589 -1.05 -32.83 4.15
C GLU A 589 -1.08 -31.98 5.42
N THR A 590 -1.63 -30.76 5.36
CA THR A 590 -1.82 -29.92 6.55
C THR A 590 -2.75 -30.59 7.56
N VAL A 591 -3.81 -31.26 7.11
CA VAL A 591 -4.74 -32.00 7.99
C VAL A 591 -4.02 -33.14 8.69
N SER A 592 -3.28 -33.96 7.93
CA SER A 592 -2.43 -35.02 8.49
C SER A 592 -1.40 -34.47 9.46
N ALA A 593 -0.74 -33.35 9.14
CA ALA A 593 0.22 -32.71 10.04
C ALA A 593 -0.42 -32.26 11.36
N VAL A 594 -1.62 -31.68 11.34
CA VAL A 594 -2.37 -31.33 12.57
C VAL A 594 -2.65 -32.57 13.41
N ILE A 595 -3.08 -33.67 12.79
CA ILE A 595 -3.33 -34.94 13.48
C ILE A 595 -2.03 -35.50 14.09
N ALA A 596 -0.92 -35.46 13.35
CA ALA A 596 0.37 -35.93 13.85
C ALA A 596 0.81 -35.13 15.08
N VAL A 597 0.72 -33.80 15.04
CA VAL A 597 1.04 -32.94 16.18
C VAL A 597 0.12 -33.22 17.38
N ALA A 598 -1.17 -33.47 17.14
CA ALA A 598 -2.12 -33.85 18.18
C ALA A 598 -1.69 -35.17 18.86
N LYS A 599 -1.36 -36.20 18.07
CA LYS A 599 -0.88 -37.51 18.55
C LYS A 599 0.43 -37.39 19.33
N ILE A 600 1.41 -36.66 18.80
CA ILE A 600 2.74 -36.47 19.42
C ILE A 600 2.61 -35.83 20.81
N ASN A 601 1.72 -34.84 20.95
CA ASN A 601 1.54 -34.12 22.20
C ASN A 601 0.52 -34.76 23.15
N GLY A 602 -0.17 -35.84 22.75
CA GLY A 602 -1.27 -36.41 23.53
C GLY A 602 -2.41 -35.40 23.76
N THR A 603 -2.69 -34.55 22.77
CA THR A 603 -3.72 -33.50 22.85
C THR A 603 -4.77 -33.70 21.76
N GLY A 604 -5.91 -33.02 21.90
CA GLY A 604 -6.91 -32.96 20.84
C GLY A 604 -6.54 -32.03 19.68
N PRO A 605 -7.25 -32.17 18.54
CA PRO A 605 -6.89 -31.50 17.30
C PRO A 605 -7.02 -29.98 17.37
N SER A 606 -7.93 -29.44 18.19
CA SER A 606 -8.07 -27.99 18.35
C SER A 606 -6.87 -27.42 19.10
N THR A 607 -6.42 -28.09 20.16
CA THR A 607 -5.25 -27.65 20.94
C THR A 607 -3.99 -27.66 20.06
N ALA A 608 -3.78 -28.72 19.28
CA ALA A 608 -2.68 -28.80 18.32
C ALA A 608 -2.75 -27.67 17.28
N TYR A 609 -3.92 -27.48 16.66
CA TYR A 609 -4.12 -26.43 15.68
C TYR A 609 -3.87 -25.04 16.26
N TYR A 610 -4.47 -24.71 17.41
CA TYR A 610 -4.34 -23.39 18.01
C TYR A 610 -2.92 -23.06 18.45
N ARG A 611 -2.18 -24.06 18.94
CA ARG A 611 -0.82 -23.88 19.45
C ARG A 611 0.22 -23.74 18.35
N TYR A 612 0.09 -24.53 17.27
CA TYR A 612 1.14 -24.66 16.26
C TYR A 612 0.76 -24.13 14.88
N PHE A 613 -0.53 -24.13 14.52
CA PHE A 613 -1.00 -23.74 13.19
C PHE A 613 -1.77 -22.41 13.17
N TRP A 614 -1.98 -21.77 14.34
CA TRP A 614 -2.82 -20.58 14.50
C TRP A 614 -2.18 -19.48 15.36
N PRO A 615 -1.02 -18.94 14.96
CA PRO A 615 -0.82 -17.48 14.89
C PRO A 615 0.09 -17.06 13.69
N ARG A 616 0.49 -15.78 13.60
CA ARG A 616 1.38 -15.25 12.52
C ARG A 616 2.75 -15.94 12.44
N ASP A 617 3.17 -16.66 13.47
CA ASP A 617 4.46 -17.33 13.62
C ASP A 617 4.36 -18.88 13.56
N SER A 618 3.27 -19.41 13.02
CA SER A 618 3.03 -20.86 12.94
C SER A 618 4.11 -21.63 12.19
N GLU A 619 4.69 -21.05 11.14
CA GLU A 619 5.74 -21.68 10.33
C GLU A 619 6.97 -22.02 11.18
N THR A 620 7.51 -21.03 11.91
CA THR A 620 8.69 -21.21 12.77
C THR A 620 8.42 -22.28 13.84
N ARG A 621 7.25 -22.27 14.48
CA ARG A 621 6.93 -23.26 15.52
C ARG A 621 6.86 -24.69 14.99
N ILE A 622 6.36 -24.88 13.78
CA ILE A 622 6.30 -26.20 13.14
C ILE A 622 7.70 -26.68 12.76
N ILE A 623 8.53 -25.78 12.21
CA ILE A 623 9.93 -26.08 11.91
C ILE A 623 10.67 -26.49 13.19
N ASP A 624 10.61 -25.66 14.24
CA ASP A 624 11.28 -25.92 15.52
C ASP A 624 10.80 -27.23 16.18
N LEU A 625 9.49 -27.54 16.09
CA LEU A 625 8.95 -28.79 16.60
C LEU A 625 9.55 -30.00 15.89
N VAL A 626 9.61 -29.97 14.55
CA VAL A 626 10.15 -31.09 13.76
C VAL A 626 11.65 -31.23 13.97
N ASP A 627 12.39 -30.12 14.03
CA ASP A 627 13.84 -30.13 14.25
C ASP A 627 14.19 -30.63 15.67
N GLY A 628 13.36 -30.34 16.68
CA GLY A 628 13.55 -30.92 18.03
C GLY A 628 13.20 -32.40 18.14
N MET A 629 12.55 -32.99 17.14
CA MET A 629 12.19 -34.41 17.09
C MET A 629 13.13 -35.26 16.23
N LYS A 630 13.89 -34.64 15.33
CA LYS A 630 14.95 -35.27 14.54
C LYS A 630 16.22 -35.39 15.38
#